data_AF-A0AAW7JXF5-F1
#
_entry.id   AF-A0AAW7JXF5-F1
#
_cell.length_a   1.000
_cell.length_b   1.000
_cell.length_c   1.000
_cell.angle_alpha   90.00
_cell.angle_beta   90.00
_cell.angle_gamma   90.00
#
_symmetry.space_group_name_H-M   'P 1'
#
loop_
_entity.id
_entity.type
_entity.pdbx_description
1 polymer ?
#
loop_
_entity_poly.entity_id
_entity_poly.type
_entity_poly.pdbx_seq_one_letter_code
_entity_poly.pdbx_strand_id
1 'polypeptide(L)'
;MDHPEAEHYKFFNHASCEFYPCHDMPAEQLNCLFCYCPLYCLGDTCGGNFRYVGEHGEIKDCSACTLPHRVENFEYIMRQYQRVKDIAARREGA
;
A
#
# COMPACT_ATOMS: atom_id res chain seq x y z
N MET A 1 17.99 18.98 6.60
CA MET A 1 17.59 17.80 7.38
C MET A 1 18.59 16.73 7.01
N ASP A 2 19.48 16.36 7.93
CA ASP A 2 20.42 15.25 7.72
C ASP A 2 19.62 14.00 7.38
N HIS A 3 19.95 13.36 6.26
CA HIS A 3 19.39 12.05 5.94
C HIS A 3 20.13 11.00 6.77
N PRO A 4 19.43 10.07 7.44
CA PRO A 4 20.09 9.01 8.17
C PRO A 4 20.94 8.15 7.22
N GLU A 5 22.11 7.69 7.67
CA GLU A 5 23.06 6.87 6.89
C GLU A 5 22.44 5.55 6.37
N ALA A 6 21.34 5.10 7.00
CA ALA A 6 20.59 3.91 6.61
C ALA A 6 19.09 4.22 6.44
N GLU A 7 18.45 3.54 5.49
CA GLU A 7 17.04 3.75 5.12
C GLU A 7 16.11 2.67 5.67
N HIS A 8 16.37 2.17 6.90
CA HIS A 8 15.57 1.11 7.53
C HIS A 8 14.09 1.47 7.68
N TYR A 9 13.73 2.75 7.68
CA TYR A 9 12.33 3.20 7.70
C TYR A 9 11.52 2.80 6.44
N LYS A 10 12.19 2.40 5.35
CA LYS A 10 11.55 1.99 4.09
C LYS A 10 11.16 0.51 4.07
N PHE A 11 11.62 -0.29 5.04
CA PHE A 11 11.40 -1.72 5.05
C PHE A 11 11.15 -2.27 6.46
N PHE A 12 10.09 -3.07 6.59
CA PHE A 12 9.81 -3.85 7.79
C PHE A 12 9.23 -5.19 7.35
N ASN A 13 9.71 -6.31 7.87
CA ASN A 13 9.11 -7.61 7.64
C ASN A 13 8.71 -8.22 8.98
N HIS A 14 7.42 -8.52 9.14
CA HIS A 14 6.86 -9.10 10.37
C HIS A 14 6.71 -10.62 10.22
N ALA A 15 7.83 -11.34 10.12
CA ALA A 15 7.85 -12.79 9.91
C ALA A 15 7.12 -13.60 11.02
N SER A 16 6.94 -13.02 12.21
CA SER A 16 6.19 -13.62 13.32
C SER A 16 4.67 -13.44 13.24
N CYS A 17 4.14 -12.74 12.22
CA CYS A 17 2.71 -12.55 12.06
C CYS A 17 1.99 -13.87 11.76
N GLU A 18 0.81 -14.07 12.35
CA GLU A 18 -0.05 -15.25 12.18
C GLU A 18 -0.54 -15.44 10.74
N PHE A 19 -0.49 -14.39 9.93
CA PHE A 19 -0.86 -14.41 8.52
C PHE A 19 0.35 -14.49 7.59
N TYR A 20 1.56 -14.73 8.11
CA TYR A 20 2.79 -14.78 7.32
C TYR A 20 3.01 -16.15 6.66
N PRO A 21 3.44 -16.23 5.39
CA PRO A 21 3.48 -15.12 4.42
C PRO A 21 2.07 -14.74 3.97
N CYS A 22 1.77 -13.44 3.96
CA CYS A 22 0.43 -12.96 3.58
C CYS A 22 0.21 -12.91 2.07
N HIS A 23 1.30 -12.89 1.29
CA HIS A 23 1.30 -12.90 -0.17
C HIS A 23 2.35 -13.90 -0.67
N ASP A 24 2.10 -14.50 -1.83
CA ASP A 24 3.03 -15.41 -2.49
C ASP A 24 4.18 -14.63 -3.14
N MET A 25 5.23 -14.36 -2.36
CA MET A 25 6.45 -13.68 -2.78
C MET A 25 7.63 -13.99 -1.84
N PRO A 26 8.89 -13.75 -2.25
CA PRO A 26 10.06 -14.01 -1.41
C PRO A 26 10.03 -13.20 -0.09
N ALA A 27 10.40 -13.86 1.01
CA ALA A 27 10.39 -13.28 2.35
C ALA A 27 11.20 -11.98 2.45
N GLU A 28 12.36 -11.95 1.80
CA GLU A 28 13.30 -10.82 1.80
C GLU A 28 12.75 -9.62 1.02
N GLN A 29 11.77 -9.84 0.14
CA GLN A 29 11.11 -8.79 -0.65
C GLN A 29 9.79 -8.33 -0.03
N LEU A 30 9.21 -9.13 0.89
CA LEU A 30 7.94 -8.87 1.53
C LEU A 30 8.09 -7.79 2.60
N ASN A 31 7.48 -6.63 2.33
CA ASN A 31 7.41 -5.47 3.20
C ASN A 31 6.01 -5.41 3.85
N CYS A 32 6.00 -5.29 5.17
CA CYS A 32 4.81 -5.22 6.03
C CYS A 32 4.47 -3.78 6.45
N LEU A 33 5.26 -2.77 6.05
CA LEU A 33 4.97 -1.37 6.39
C LEU A 33 3.57 -0.91 5.95
N PHE A 34 3.11 -1.43 4.81
CA PHE A 34 1.81 -1.11 4.24
C PHE A 34 0.95 -2.38 4.16
N CYS A 35 0.78 -3.09 5.28
CA CYS A 35 -0.07 -4.29 5.33
C CYS A 35 -1.54 -4.06 4.93
N TYR A 36 -1.99 -2.80 4.89
CA TYR A 36 -3.24 -2.40 4.24
C TYR A 36 -2.92 -1.63 2.95
N CYS A 37 -3.86 -1.54 2.00
CA CYS A 37 -3.66 -0.74 0.79
C CYS A 37 -3.71 0.77 1.13
N PRO A 38 -2.58 1.51 1.13
CA PRO A 38 -2.60 2.94 1.43
C PRO A 38 -3.19 3.78 0.28
N LEU A 39 -3.40 3.15 -0.88
CA LEU A 39 -3.90 3.75 -2.10
C LEU A 39 -5.36 3.39 -2.40
N TYR A 40 -6.08 2.82 -1.42
CA TYR A 40 -7.45 2.35 -1.60
C TYR A 40 -8.37 3.44 -2.17
N CYS A 41 -8.27 4.66 -1.64
CA CYS A 41 -9.11 5.80 -2.04
C CYS A 41 -8.82 6.32 -3.46
N LEU A 42 -7.71 5.92 -4.08
CA LEU A 42 -7.43 6.25 -5.48
C LEU A 42 -8.27 5.42 -6.47
N GLY A 43 -9.07 4.47 -5.97
CA GLY A 43 -9.95 3.65 -6.78
C GLY A 43 -9.18 2.83 -7.81
N ASP A 44 -9.70 2.80 -9.04
CA ASP A 44 -9.09 2.07 -10.15
C ASP A 44 -7.78 2.67 -10.67
N THR A 45 -7.56 3.96 -10.39
CA THR A 45 -6.35 4.68 -10.77
C THR A 45 -5.18 4.49 -9.79
N CYS A 46 -5.26 3.54 -8.85
CA CYS A 46 -4.23 3.28 -7.86
C CYS A 46 -3.01 2.51 -8.39
N GLY A 47 -3.11 1.90 -9.59
CA GLY A 47 -2.02 1.15 -10.23
C GLY A 47 -1.70 -0.21 -9.61
N GLY A 48 -2.48 -0.67 -8.64
CA GLY A 48 -2.32 -1.97 -7.98
C GLY A 48 -3.11 -3.08 -8.65
N ASN A 49 -2.83 -4.33 -8.27
CA ASN A 49 -3.57 -5.51 -8.71
C ASN A 49 -4.74 -5.80 -7.75
N PHE A 50 -5.88 -5.18 -7.99
CA PHE A 50 -7.10 -5.35 -7.18
C PHE A 50 -8.26 -5.84 -8.05
N ARG A 51 -9.34 -6.23 -7.39
CA ARG A 51 -10.65 -6.46 -8.03
C ARG A 51 -11.74 -5.80 -7.19
N TYR A 52 -12.87 -5.47 -7.81
CA TYR A 52 -14.06 -5.04 -7.08
C TYR A 52 -14.93 -6.27 -6.79
N VAL A 53 -15.39 -6.38 -5.54
CA VAL A 53 -16.25 -7.45 -5.01
C VAL A 53 -17.43 -6.83 -4.27
N GLY A 54 -18.39 -7.66 -3.84
CA GLY A 54 -19.68 -7.23 -3.30
C GLY A 54 -20.79 -7.34 -4.34
N GLU A 55 -22.06 -7.24 -3.92
CA GLU A 55 -23.21 -7.39 -4.82
C GLU A 55 -23.24 -6.30 -5.91
N HIS A 56 -22.67 -5.14 -5.61
CA HIS A 56 -22.62 -3.99 -6.52
C HIS A 56 -21.19 -3.59 -6.89
N GLY A 57 -20.18 -4.38 -6.52
CA GLY A 57 -18.77 -4.06 -6.77
C GLY A 57 -18.26 -2.90 -5.91
N GLU A 58 -18.82 -2.71 -4.72
CA GLU A 58 -18.55 -1.58 -3.84
C GLU A 58 -17.28 -1.74 -2.99
N ILE A 59 -16.72 -2.97 -2.92
CA ILE A 59 -15.54 -3.28 -2.11
C ILE A 59 -14.33 -3.50 -3.02
N LYS A 60 -13.26 -2.74 -2.81
CA LYS A 60 -12.00 -2.92 -3.54
C LYS A 60 -11.10 -3.95 -2.82
N ASP A 61 -11.21 -5.21 -3.23
CA ASP A 61 -10.41 -6.31 -2.71
C ASP A 61 -8.97 -6.25 -3.25
N CYS A 62 -8.02 -6.05 -2.33
CA CYS A 62 -6.59 -5.97 -2.61
C CYS A 62 -5.81 -7.20 -2.11
N SER A 63 -6.47 -8.30 -1.72
CA SER A 63 -5.83 -9.50 -1.17
C SER A 63 -4.81 -10.19 -2.10
N ALA A 64 -4.87 -9.93 -3.41
CA ALA A 64 -3.90 -10.40 -4.40
C ALA A 64 -2.88 -9.32 -4.82
N CYS A 65 -2.86 -8.17 -4.15
CA CYS A 65 -2.05 -7.02 -4.54
C CYS A 65 -0.70 -7.01 -3.82
N THR A 66 0.37 -7.35 -4.52
CA THR A 66 1.75 -7.27 -3.98
C THR A 66 2.35 -5.86 -4.01
N LEU A 67 1.68 -4.87 -4.61
CA LEU A 67 2.21 -3.51 -4.77
C LEU A 67 2.70 -2.88 -3.45
N PRO A 68 1.88 -2.83 -2.37
CA PRO A 68 2.33 -2.26 -1.09
C PRO A 68 3.36 -3.10 -0.35
N HIS A 69 3.54 -4.35 -0.78
CA HIS A 69 4.33 -5.37 -0.13
C HIS A 69 5.72 -5.56 -0.73
N ARG A 70 6.05 -4.85 -1.80
CA ARG A 70 7.37 -4.90 -2.44
C ARG A 70 8.30 -3.86 -1.81
N VAL A 71 9.48 -4.28 -1.35
CA VAL A 71 10.49 -3.40 -0.76
C VAL A 71 10.84 -2.21 -1.67
N GLU A 72 10.90 -2.44 -2.98
CA GLU A 72 11.21 -1.42 -3.99
C GLU A 72 10.12 -0.34 -4.16
N ASN A 73 8.91 -0.58 -3.66
CA ASN A 73 7.74 0.28 -3.91
C ASN A 73 7.51 1.37 -2.86
N PHE A 74 8.34 1.47 -1.81
CA PHE A 74 8.17 2.51 -0.79
C PHE A 74 8.07 3.91 -1.42
N GLU A 75 9.02 4.28 -2.27
CA GLU A 75 9.04 5.59 -2.92
C GLU A 75 7.86 5.80 -3.87
N TYR A 76 7.40 4.75 -4.55
CA TYR A 76 6.22 4.81 -5.40
C TYR A 76 4.98 5.18 -4.58
N ILE A 77 4.76 4.49 -3.45
CA ILE A 77 3.61 4.70 -2.56
C ILE A 77 3.65 6.12 -1.99
N MET A 78 4.82 6.57 -1.53
CA MET A 78 4.99 7.92 -0.98
C MET A 78 4.68 9.00 -2.04
N ARG A 79 5.07 8.81 -3.31
CA ARG A 79 4.70 9.73 -4.40
C ARG A 79 3.19 9.78 -4.65
N GLN A 80 2.48 8.67 -4.52
CA GLN A 80 1.02 8.66 -4.67
C GLN A 80 0.30 9.38 -3.53
N TYR A 81 0.95 9.58 -2.38
CA TYR A 81 0.33 10.19 -1.21
C TYR A 81 -0.10 11.65 -1.45
N GLN A 82 0.49 12.36 -2.41
CA GLN A 82 -0.02 13.67 -2.81
C GLN A 82 -1.45 13.58 -3.37
N ARG A 83 -1.75 12.58 -4.19
CA ARG A 83 -3.11 12.34 -4.72
C ARG A 83 -4.10 11.99 -3.61
N VAL A 84 -3.64 11.20 -2.63
CA VAL A 84 -4.42 10.87 -1.43
C VAL A 84 -4.74 12.13 -0.61
N LYS A 85 -3.74 13.00 -0.41
CA LYS A 85 -3.92 14.31 0.25
C LYS A 85 -4.93 15.18 -0.51
N ASP A 86 -4.88 15.19 -1.84
CA ASP A 86 -5.81 15.98 -2.65
C ASP A 86 -7.26 15.50 -2.49
N ILE A 87 -7.48 14.18 -2.35
CA ILE A 87 -8.80 13.62 -2.02
C ILE A 87 -9.23 14.07 -0.63
N ALA A 88 -8.35 13.96 0.37
CA ALA A 88 -8.65 14.36 1.75
C ALA A 88 -8.90 15.87 1.90
N ALA A 89 -8.30 16.69 1.04
CA ALA A 89 -8.48 18.15 1.03
C ALA A 89 -9.82 18.59 0.42
N ARG A 90 -10.50 17.75 -0.36
CA ARG A 90 -11.84 18.03 -0.89
C ARG A 90 -12.82 18.04 0.27
N ARG A 91 -13.19 19.24 0.71
CA ARG A 91 -14.27 19.44 1.67
C ARG A 91 -15.56 19.52 0.87
N GLU A 92 -16.50 18.62 1.12
CA GLU A 92 -17.84 18.76 0.57
C GLU A 92 -18.49 20.03 1.16
N GLY A 93 -18.83 20.98 0.30
CA GLY A 93 -19.52 22.22 0.69
C GLY A 93 -18.64 23.42 1.07
N ALA A 94 -17.38 23.47 0.66
CA ALA A 94 -16.54 24.68 0.71
C ALA A 94 -16.42 25.35 -0.67
#